data_AF-A0A949CQ51-F1
#
_entry.id   AF-A0A949CQ51-F1
#
_cell.length_a   1.000
_cell.length_b   1.000
_cell.length_c   1.000
_cell.angle_alpha   90.00
_cell.angle_beta   90.00
_cell.angle_gamma   90.00
#
_symmetry.space_group_name_H-M   'P 1'
#
loop_
_entity.id
_entity.type
_entity.pdbx_description
1 polymer ?
#
loop_
_entity_poly.entity_id
_entity_poly.type
_entity_poly.pdbx_seq_one_letter_code
_entity_poly.pdbx_strand_id
1 'polypeptide(L)'
;TFTVRAMDKFGAYADDVIEVTLNLPPSAKGDTVPGLIMPGTSVVISQSSLLSNDSDPDNDKLTFQLGAGPTLGKLVDNGNGTYTYTAPSTFGGTTDTFTYSVSDGCTTSTATVTINLAYLNGGGGRSVGFWSSKNGQDVMFDNGTAVDELKILNSLNLRTNTGALLKDFSTSGDGSKGYNEFRNWLKSSANGNPSYILSIQLAAMALNVEARFVNPDAKVYAADLLRLYPGGNSSIGLGADGSISINNLMSAADKALAKDSGATRDYLLALAKALELANTNQNFIISSSSPSLGGGGGQNIKYWTSKVGKLQVNDDRSSKPEMELLKNLNLKNSMGQNFDPRSYSSLRSWLKKANSTYMLSAQLAVMELNVEAGFVSGAAKVYAAGLLALYPQGNAAIGLGADGTITINNLKALANNLLGNGSTLTGAPTPTPELADALKTALDQANNNMNFVI
;
A
#
# COMPACT_ATOMS: atom_id res chain seq x y z
N THR A 1 -32.87 48.89 20.83
CA THR A 1 -33.99 49.73 20.38
C THR A 1 -33.89 51.09 21.06
N PHE A 2 -34.36 52.16 20.42
CA PHE A 2 -34.50 53.47 21.05
C PHE A 2 -35.72 54.20 20.48
N THR A 3 -36.31 55.11 21.26
CA THR A 3 -37.50 55.86 20.85
C THR A 3 -37.10 57.23 20.33
N VAL A 4 -37.61 57.61 19.18
CA VAL A 4 -37.46 58.95 18.61
C VAL A 4 -38.76 59.72 18.83
N ARG A 5 -38.67 60.91 19.43
CA ARG A 5 -39.79 61.83 19.61
C ARG A 5 -39.69 62.99 18.63
N ALA A 6 -40.66 63.11 17.72
CA ALA A 6 -40.80 64.29 16.89
C ALA A 6 -41.81 65.25 17.54
N MET A 7 -41.41 66.50 17.79
CA MET A 7 -42.28 67.56 18.32
C MET A 7 -42.53 68.63 17.27
N ASP A 8 -43.79 69.07 17.14
CA ASP A 8 -44.11 70.26 16.36
C ASP A 8 -43.80 71.53 17.17
N LYS A 9 -43.86 72.68 16.48
CA LYS A 9 -43.61 74.00 17.09
C LYS A 9 -44.65 74.42 18.13
N PHE A 10 -45.75 73.67 18.26
CA PHE A 10 -46.84 73.92 19.20
C PHE A 10 -46.83 72.94 20.38
N GLY A 11 -45.84 72.04 20.44
CA GLY A 11 -45.63 71.11 21.54
C GLY A 11 -46.36 69.76 21.40
N ALA A 12 -47.08 69.52 20.30
CA ALA A 12 -47.62 68.19 20.01
C ALA A 12 -46.47 67.26 19.58
N TYR A 13 -46.51 65.99 19.99
CA TYR A 13 -45.46 65.04 19.67
C TYR A 13 -45.97 63.68 19.21
N ALA A 14 -45.15 63.00 18.42
CA ALA A 14 -45.30 61.59 18.07
C ALA A 14 -44.01 60.87 18.43
N ASP A 15 -44.16 59.70 19.05
CA ASP A 15 -43.05 58.80 19.35
C ASP A 15 -43.04 57.66 18.32
N ASP A 16 -41.86 57.29 17.84
CA ASP A 16 -41.64 56.08 17.06
C ASP A 16 -40.51 55.26 17.69
N VAL A 17 -40.62 53.93 17.64
CA VAL A 17 -39.61 53.03 18.19
C VAL A 17 -38.72 52.56 17.06
N ILE A 18 -37.45 52.96 17.09
CA ILE A 18 -36.45 52.44 16.18
C ILE A 18 -35.85 51.17 16.79
N GLU A 19 -36.07 50.07 16.08
CA GLU A 19 -35.36 48.82 16.34
C GLU A 19 -34.08 48.78 15.51
N VAL A 20 -32.95 48.54 16.18
CA VAL A 20 -31.66 48.27 15.53
C VAL A 20 -31.37 46.81 15.80
N THR A 21 -31.45 45.99 14.77
CA THR A 21 -31.00 44.59 14.81
C THR A 21 -29.49 44.58 14.53
N LEU A 22 -28.75 43.86 15.37
CA LEU A 22 -27.34 43.60 15.13
C LEU A 22 -27.25 42.30 14.35
N ASN A 23 -26.60 42.33 13.19
CA ASN A 23 -26.33 41.15 12.39
C ASN A 23 -25.13 40.41 13.00
N LEU A 24 -25.36 39.21 13.51
CA LEU A 24 -24.32 38.28 13.94
C LEU A 24 -23.79 37.51 12.72
N PRO A 25 -22.48 37.26 12.63
CA PRO A 25 -21.92 36.59 11.48
C PRO A 25 -22.34 35.10 11.44
N PRO A 26 -22.41 34.51 10.23
CA PRO A 26 -22.73 33.11 10.09
C PRO A 26 -21.54 32.25 10.58
N SER A 27 -21.84 31.01 10.98
CA SER A 27 -20.85 30.04 11.43
C SER A 27 -20.74 28.90 10.43
N ALA A 28 -19.70 28.92 9.59
CA ALA A 28 -19.33 27.81 8.72
C ALA A 28 -18.50 26.76 9.48
N LYS A 29 -18.81 25.47 9.36
CA LYS A 29 -18.06 24.39 10.00
C LYS A 29 -17.43 23.46 8.95
N GLY A 30 -16.23 22.98 9.25
CA GLY A 30 -15.51 22.08 8.35
C GLY A 30 -16.24 20.75 8.15
N ASP A 31 -16.10 20.20 6.94
CA ASP A 31 -16.75 18.97 6.53
C ASP A 31 -15.74 17.88 6.17
N THR A 32 -16.20 16.63 6.15
CA THR A 32 -15.43 15.51 5.61
C THR A 32 -16.31 14.69 4.69
N VAL A 33 -15.86 14.49 3.46
CA VAL A 33 -16.56 13.61 2.51
C VAL A 33 -16.52 12.18 3.06
N PRO A 34 -17.67 11.50 3.18
CA PRO A 34 -17.71 10.14 3.70
C PRO A 34 -16.93 9.15 2.83
N GLY A 35 -16.18 8.26 3.49
CA GLY A 35 -15.44 7.19 2.84
C GLY A 35 -14.09 7.63 2.24
N LEU A 36 -13.45 6.68 1.55
CA LEU A 36 -12.20 6.89 0.83
C LEU A 36 -12.48 6.99 -0.67
N ILE A 37 -11.95 8.02 -1.33
CA ILE A 37 -12.08 8.17 -2.78
C ILE A 37 -10.88 7.54 -3.47
N MET A 38 -11.14 6.65 -4.41
CA MET A 38 -10.12 5.89 -5.12
C MET A 38 -9.46 6.72 -6.23
N PRO A 39 -8.18 6.47 -6.57
CA PRO A 39 -7.54 7.12 -7.70
C PRO A 39 -8.34 6.93 -9.00
N GLY A 40 -8.53 8.02 -9.74
CA GLY A 40 -9.27 8.01 -11.01
C GLY A 40 -10.79 7.78 -10.87
N THR A 41 -11.34 7.67 -9.66
CA THR A 41 -12.80 7.64 -9.47
C THR A 41 -13.34 9.02 -9.13
N SER A 42 -14.67 9.15 -9.24
CA SER A 42 -15.36 10.39 -8.90
C SER A 42 -16.41 10.15 -7.83
N VAL A 43 -16.61 11.15 -6.97
CA VAL A 43 -17.72 11.21 -6.01
C VAL A 43 -18.54 12.46 -6.26
N VAL A 44 -19.84 12.39 -5.98
CA VAL A 44 -20.74 13.54 -6.00
C VAL A 44 -20.97 14.03 -4.57
N ILE A 45 -20.73 15.31 -4.33
CA ILE A 45 -20.89 16.00 -3.05
C ILE A 45 -22.07 16.96 -3.18
N SER A 46 -23.01 16.93 -2.25
CA SER A 46 -24.18 17.83 -2.28
C SER A 46 -23.93 19.10 -1.48
N GLN A 47 -24.39 20.26 -1.96
CA GLN A 47 -24.34 21.50 -1.19
C GLN A 47 -25.12 21.38 0.11
N SER A 48 -26.26 20.69 0.09
CA SER A 48 -27.09 20.44 1.28
C SER A 48 -26.36 19.65 2.38
N SER A 49 -25.44 18.75 2.02
CA SER A 49 -24.64 18.04 3.02
C SER A 49 -23.58 18.93 3.65
N LEU A 50 -23.00 19.86 2.89
CA LEU A 50 -22.01 20.81 3.41
C LEU A 50 -22.68 21.83 4.35
N LEU A 51 -23.85 22.35 3.99
CA LEU A 51 -24.60 23.30 4.83
C LEU A 51 -25.26 22.68 6.07
N SER A 52 -25.17 21.36 6.27
CA SER A 52 -25.97 20.65 7.29
C SER A 52 -25.56 20.96 8.73
N ASN A 53 -24.31 21.42 8.92
CA ASN A 53 -23.73 21.78 10.22
C ASN A 53 -23.48 23.30 10.36
N ASP A 54 -23.83 24.07 9.34
CA ASP A 54 -23.70 25.52 9.28
C ASP A 54 -24.95 26.19 9.85
N SER A 55 -24.77 27.36 10.46
CA SER A 55 -25.86 28.08 11.10
C SER A 55 -25.62 29.58 11.12
N ASP A 56 -26.71 30.33 11.11
CA ASP A 56 -26.72 31.76 11.39
C ASP A 56 -27.46 32.03 12.71
N PRO A 57 -26.90 32.78 13.67
CA PRO A 57 -27.57 33.05 14.94
C PRO A 57 -28.88 33.85 14.81
N ASP A 58 -29.01 34.66 13.77
CA ASP A 58 -30.21 35.44 13.47
C ASP A 58 -31.22 34.64 12.61
N ASN A 59 -30.83 33.42 12.22
CA ASN A 59 -31.54 32.53 11.29
C ASN A 59 -31.68 33.11 9.87
N ASP A 60 -30.73 33.95 9.46
CA ASP A 60 -30.66 34.44 8.09
C ASP A 60 -30.36 33.32 7.09
N LYS A 61 -30.82 33.51 5.86
CA LYS A 61 -30.64 32.52 4.80
C LYS A 61 -29.18 32.49 4.36
N LEU A 62 -28.52 31.37 4.61
CA LEU A 62 -27.15 31.14 4.14
C LEU A 62 -27.06 30.91 2.64
N THR A 63 -26.23 31.71 1.98
CA THR A 63 -25.86 31.57 0.57
C THR A 63 -24.47 30.93 0.45
N PHE A 64 -24.38 29.80 -0.24
CA PHE A 64 -23.14 29.05 -0.46
C PHE A 64 -22.33 29.63 -1.61
N GLN A 65 -21.02 29.72 -1.44
CA GLN A 65 -20.07 30.09 -2.48
C GLN A 65 -18.87 29.15 -2.45
N LEU A 66 -18.56 28.52 -3.60
CA LEU A 66 -17.38 27.67 -3.72
C LEU A 66 -16.11 28.53 -3.67
N GLY A 67 -15.15 28.11 -2.84
CA GLY A 67 -13.88 28.79 -2.64
C GLY A 67 -12.72 28.16 -3.44
N ALA A 68 -11.56 28.09 -2.81
CA ALA A 68 -10.38 27.45 -3.40
C ALA A 68 -10.60 25.95 -3.59
N GLY A 69 -10.30 25.46 -4.80
CA GLY A 69 -10.43 24.06 -5.16
C GLY A 69 -9.32 23.16 -4.60
N PRO A 70 -9.47 21.84 -4.81
CA PRO A 70 -8.45 20.85 -4.46
C PRO A 70 -7.11 21.08 -5.16
N THR A 71 -6.03 20.60 -4.54
CA THR A 71 -4.67 20.68 -5.12
C THR A 71 -4.27 19.40 -5.85
N LEU A 72 -4.91 18.26 -5.53
CA LEU A 72 -4.58 16.96 -6.11
C LEU A 72 -5.59 16.53 -7.18
N GLY A 73 -6.88 16.58 -6.85
CA GLY A 73 -7.97 16.21 -7.75
C GLY A 73 -8.57 17.40 -8.49
N LYS A 74 -9.67 17.12 -9.20
CA LYS A 74 -10.45 18.14 -9.91
C LYS A 74 -11.85 18.19 -9.33
N LEU A 75 -12.30 19.37 -8.93
CA LEU A 75 -13.68 19.63 -8.52
C LEU A 75 -14.42 20.35 -9.64
N VAL A 76 -15.62 19.89 -9.99
CA VAL A 76 -16.49 20.48 -11.00
C VAL A 76 -17.85 20.79 -10.37
N ASP A 77 -18.31 22.03 -10.53
CA ASP A 77 -19.68 22.42 -10.20
C ASP A 77 -20.63 21.94 -11.31
N ASN A 78 -21.65 21.17 -10.94
CA ASN A 78 -22.63 20.63 -11.88
C ASN A 78 -23.81 21.60 -12.14
N GLY A 79 -23.85 22.76 -11.48
CA GLY A 79 -24.86 23.80 -11.69
C GLY A 79 -26.24 23.52 -11.07
N ASN A 80 -26.37 22.45 -10.29
CA ASN A 80 -27.61 22.01 -9.65
C ASN A 80 -27.47 21.85 -8.12
N GLY A 81 -26.47 22.50 -7.52
CA GLY A 81 -26.15 22.36 -6.09
C GLY A 81 -25.40 21.07 -5.75
N THR A 82 -24.76 20.43 -6.75
CA THR A 82 -23.86 19.30 -6.52
C THR A 82 -22.50 19.55 -7.18
N TYR A 83 -21.47 18.97 -6.57
CA TYR A 83 -20.08 19.10 -7.00
C TYR A 83 -19.50 17.70 -7.25
N THR A 84 -18.91 17.50 -8.42
CA THR A 84 -18.22 16.25 -8.75
C THR A 84 -16.73 16.42 -8.45
N TYR A 85 -16.22 15.67 -7.48
CA TYR A 85 -14.77 15.56 -7.26
C TYR A 85 -14.26 14.32 -7.99
N THR A 86 -13.28 14.50 -8.87
CA THR A 86 -12.53 13.43 -9.52
C THR A 86 -11.12 13.37 -8.93
N ALA A 87 -10.79 12.25 -8.28
CA ALA A 87 -9.46 12.03 -7.74
C ALA A 87 -8.43 11.89 -8.88
N PRO A 88 -7.17 12.32 -8.69
CA PRO A 88 -6.13 12.11 -9.68
C PRO A 88 -5.92 10.60 -9.93
N SER A 89 -5.59 10.23 -11.16
CA SER A 89 -5.29 8.85 -11.53
C SER A 89 -3.92 8.39 -11.03
N THR A 90 -3.06 9.33 -10.62
CA THR A 90 -1.69 9.10 -10.15
C THR A 90 -1.48 9.68 -8.75
N PHE A 91 -0.65 9.00 -7.97
CA PHE A 91 -0.41 9.21 -6.54
C PHE A 91 -0.06 10.66 -6.18
N GLY A 92 -0.94 11.31 -5.40
CA GLY A 92 -0.77 12.72 -4.98
C GLY A 92 -0.83 12.98 -3.47
N GLY A 93 -1.36 12.05 -2.65
CA GLY A 93 -1.53 12.25 -1.20
C GLY A 93 -2.62 11.37 -0.60
N THR A 94 -2.79 11.41 0.72
CA THR A 94 -3.85 10.71 1.49
C THR A 94 -5.08 11.58 1.72
N THR A 95 -4.95 12.89 1.54
CA THR A 95 -6.01 13.86 1.73
C THR A 95 -5.91 14.96 0.69
N ASP A 96 -7.05 15.47 0.26
CA ASP A 96 -7.19 16.67 -0.56
C ASP A 96 -8.23 17.58 0.10
N THR A 97 -8.20 18.87 -0.20
CA THR A 97 -9.07 19.83 0.48
C THR A 97 -9.55 20.90 -0.47
N PHE A 98 -10.82 21.28 -0.36
CA PHE A 98 -11.33 22.52 -0.94
C PHE A 98 -12.01 23.35 0.13
N THR A 99 -12.27 24.61 -0.17
CA THR A 99 -12.94 25.53 0.75
C THR A 99 -14.26 26.02 0.16
N TYR A 100 -15.17 26.44 1.03
CA TYR A 100 -16.37 27.19 0.65
C TYR A 100 -16.62 28.28 1.68
N SER A 101 -17.45 29.26 1.31
CA SER A 101 -17.97 30.27 2.23
C SER A 101 -19.49 30.25 2.25
N VAL A 102 -20.05 30.65 3.40
CA VAL A 102 -21.46 30.97 3.58
C VAL A 102 -21.61 32.45 3.88
N SER A 103 -22.65 33.07 3.31
CA SER A 103 -23.01 34.47 3.55
C SER A 103 -24.46 34.58 4.00
N ASP A 104 -24.69 35.43 5.00
CA ASP A 104 -26.00 35.93 5.45
C ASP A 104 -26.50 37.13 4.61
N GLY A 105 -25.67 37.64 3.68
CA GLY A 105 -25.94 38.86 2.90
C GLY A 105 -25.21 40.12 3.39
N CYS A 106 -24.63 40.07 4.59
CA CYS A 106 -23.86 41.15 5.22
C CYS A 106 -22.38 40.75 5.44
N THR A 107 -22.16 39.53 5.93
CA THR A 107 -20.87 38.97 6.31
C THR A 107 -20.67 37.58 5.70
N THR A 108 -19.46 37.04 5.85
CA THR A 108 -19.08 35.73 5.30
C THR A 108 -18.26 34.92 6.31
N SER A 109 -18.44 33.62 6.30
CA SER A 109 -17.61 32.66 7.04
C SER A 109 -17.14 31.54 6.11
N THR A 110 -15.89 31.11 6.26
CA THR A 110 -15.24 30.11 5.39
C THR A 110 -15.03 28.79 6.14
N ALA A 111 -15.27 27.67 5.47
CA ALA A 111 -15.01 26.33 5.96
C ALA A 111 -14.17 25.52 4.96
N THR A 112 -13.51 24.49 5.49
CA THR A 112 -12.69 23.55 4.72
C THR A 112 -13.40 22.20 4.64
N VAL A 113 -13.50 21.66 3.43
CA VAL A 113 -13.96 20.30 3.18
C VAL A 113 -12.74 19.40 3.00
N THR A 114 -12.67 18.36 3.82
CA THR A 114 -11.62 17.35 3.76
C THR A 114 -12.08 16.17 2.92
N ILE A 115 -11.26 15.78 1.96
CA ILE A 115 -11.47 14.64 1.09
C ILE A 115 -10.40 13.60 1.42
N ASN A 116 -10.81 12.46 1.95
CA ASN A 116 -9.88 11.36 2.20
C ASN A 116 -9.70 10.56 0.90
N LEU A 117 -8.46 10.48 0.42
CA LEU A 117 -8.10 9.71 -0.75
C LEU A 117 -7.57 8.35 -0.34
N ALA A 118 -8.06 7.29 -0.99
CA ALA A 118 -7.44 5.99 -0.90
C ALA A 118 -6.06 6.06 -1.56
N TYR A 119 -5.03 5.83 -0.76
CA TYR A 119 -3.67 5.70 -1.26
C TYR A 119 -3.44 4.25 -1.70
N LEU A 120 -3.52 3.99 -3.01
CA LEU A 120 -3.20 2.67 -3.58
C LEU A 120 -1.69 2.53 -3.82
N ASN A 121 -0.85 2.53 -2.79
CA ASN A 121 0.51 2.07 -3.04
C ASN A 121 0.52 0.55 -3.20
N GLY A 122 0.76 0.15 -4.46
CA GLY A 122 1.13 -1.21 -4.83
C GLY A 122 2.22 -1.72 -3.88
N GLY A 123 1.93 -2.85 -3.24
CA GLY A 123 2.63 -3.27 -2.05
C GLY A 123 3.01 -4.72 -2.09
N GLY A 124 3.46 -5.19 -3.25
CA GLY A 124 3.86 -6.57 -3.46
C GLY A 124 4.88 -6.74 -4.47
N GLY A 125 5.76 -7.66 -4.11
CA GLY A 125 6.40 -8.50 -5.07
C GLY A 125 5.47 -8.75 -6.26
N ARG A 126 6.09 -8.77 -7.43
CA ARG A 126 6.04 -10.03 -8.16
C ARG A 126 5.95 -11.11 -7.10
N SER A 127 4.83 -11.85 -7.08
CA SER A 127 4.90 -13.21 -6.59
C SER A 127 6.24 -13.68 -7.11
N VAL A 128 7.15 -14.06 -6.20
CA VAL A 128 8.44 -14.60 -6.61
C VAL A 128 8.11 -15.54 -7.76
N GLY A 129 9.05 -15.72 -8.68
CA GLY A 129 8.98 -16.77 -9.67
C GLY A 129 8.88 -18.15 -9.03
N PHE A 130 8.05 -18.35 -8.00
CA PHE A 130 7.14 -19.45 -7.80
C PHE A 130 5.92 -19.52 -8.72
N TRP A 131 5.22 -18.45 -9.11
CA TRP A 131 3.95 -18.65 -9.85
C TRP A 131 3.63 -17.59 -10.91
N SER A 132 4.58 -17.30 -11.80
CA SER A 132 4.34 -16.43 -12.96
C SER A 132 3.43 -17.11 -14.00
N SER A 133 2.27 -16.51 -14.27
CA SER A 133 1.40 -16.39 -15.50
C SER A 133 1.50 -17.37 -16.71
N LYS A 134 2.27 -18.45 -16.63
CA LYS A 134 2.54 -19.42 -17.69
C LYS A 134 2.48 -20.84 -17.12
N ASN A 135 1.31 -21.23 -16.61
CA ASN A 135 0.95 -22.62 -16.30
C ASN A 135 1.94 -23.37 -15.39
N GLY A 136 2.49 -22.72 -14.36
CA GLY A 136 3.26 -23.38 -13.30
C GLY A 136 4.49 -24.17 -13.78
N GLN A 137 5.07 -23.83 -14.93
CA GLN A 137 6.18 -24.62 -15.50
C GLN A 137 7.51 -24.44 -14.76
N ASP A 138 7.77 -23.28 -14.16
CA ASP A 138 9.13 -22.94 -13.74
C ASP A 138 9.46 -23.22 -12.28
N VAL A 139 8.54 -23.81 -11.49
CA VAL A 139 8.68 -23.58 -10.05
C VAL A 139 8.23 -24.60 -9.01
N MET A 140 8.99 -25.69 -8.96
CA MET A 140 9.49 -26.19 -7.69
C MET A 140 10.90 -26.68 -7.98
N PHE A 141 11.92 -25.93 -7.57
CA PHE A 141 13.28 -26.43 -7.55
C PHE A 141 13.70 -26.57 -6.09
N ASP A 142 13.04 -27.49 -5.40
CA ASP A 142 13.68 -28.16 -4.30
C ASP A 142 14.32 -29.45 -4.83
N ASN A 143 15.59 -29.66 -4.51
CA ASN A 143 16.26 -30.97 -4.59
C ASN A 143 16.21 -31.63 -3.19
N GLY A 144 15.12 -31.41 -2.44
CA GLY A 144 15.03 -31.62 -1.00
C GLY A 144 13.61 -31.91 -0.51
N THR A 145 13.55 -32.23 0.79
CA THR A 145 12.50 -32.98 1.51
C THR A 145 11.37 -32.11 2.09
N ALA A 146 11.03 -30.95 1.51
CA ALA A 146 10.11 -29.97 2.12
C ALA A 146 8.62 -30.35 2.04
N VAL A 147 8.18 -31.31 2.85
CA VAL A 147 6.78 -31.80 2.91
C VAL A 147 5.79 -30.77 3.46
N ASP A 148 6.24 -29.68 4.08
CA ASP A 148 5.39 -28.77 4.87
C ASP A 148 4.49 -27.86 4.02
N GLU A 149 4.96 -27.41 2.86
CA GLU A 149 4.14 -26.65 1.90
C GLU A 149 2.96 -27.48 1.40
N LEU A 150 3.20 -28.77 1.08
CA LEU A 150 2.16 -29.70 0.64
C LEU A 150 1.16 -29.99 1.77
N LYS A 151 1.60 -30.06 3.03
CA LYS A 151 0.69 -30.20 4.18
C LYS A 151 -0.23 -28.99 4.32
N ILE A 152 0.29 -27.77 4.11
CA ILE A 152 -0.52 -26.55 4.14
C ILE A 152 -1.56 -26.59 3.02
N LEU A 153 -1.14 -26.95 1.81
CA LEU A 153 -2.06 -27.04 0.66
C LEU A 153 -3.14 -28.12 0.86
N ASN A 154 -2.77 -29.27 1.43
CA ASN A 154 -3.71 -30.34 1.77
C ASN A 154 -4.65 -29.96 2.93
N SER A 155 -4.30 -28.96 3.73
CA SER A 155 -5.19 -28.46 4.79
C SER A 155 -6.33 -27.57 4.26
N LEU A 156 -6.26 -27.16 2.99
CA LEU A 156 -7.22 -26.26 2.34
C LEU A 156 -8.25 -27.03 1.50
N ASN A 157 -9.45 -26.46 1.36
CA ASN A 157 -10.55 -26.99 0.56
C ASN A 157 -10.38 -26.77 -0.95
N LEU A 158 -9.15 -26.90 -1.48
CA LEU A 158 -8.83 -26.62 -2.88
C LEU A 158 -9.69 -27.44 -3.83
N ARG A 159 -9.96 -26.88 -5.02
CA ARG A 159 -10.84 -27.47 -6.03
C ARG A 159 -10.09 -27.80 -7.32
N THR A 160 -10.60 -28.79 -8.04
CA THR A 160 -10.16 -29.10 -9.41
C THR A 160 -10.75 -28.10 -10.42
N ASN A 161 -10.29 -28.14 -11.66
CA ASN A 161 -10.86 -27.34 -12.76
C ASN A 161 -12.36 -27.61 -13.04
N THR A 162 -12.88 -28.76 -12.60
CA THR A 162 -14.31 -29.09 -12.67
C THR A 162 -15.11 -28.61 -11.45
N GLY A 163 -14.45 -28.07 -10.42
CA GLY A 163 -15.06 -27.64 -9.16
C GLY A 163 -15.21 -28.76 -8.13
N ALA A 164 -14.76 -29.98 -8.43
CA ALA A 164 -14.71 -31.07 -7.45
C ALA A 164 -13.66 -30.77 -6.38
N LEU A 165 -13.80 -31.35 -5.19
CA LEU A 165 -12.77 -31.25 -4.15
C LEU A 165 -11.47 -31.87 -4.67
N LEU A 166 -10.36 -31.14 -4.54
CA LEU A 166 -9.05 -31.61 -4.91
C LEU A 166 -8.62 -32.70 -3.93
N LYS A 167 -8.02 -33.78 -4.45
CA LYS A 167 -7.40 -34.79 -3.60
C LYS A 167 -6.07 -34.25 -3.09
N ASP A 168 -5.75 -34.61 -1.85
CA ASP A 168 -4.47 -34.32 -1.21
C ASP A 168 -3.30 -34.70 -2.11
N PHE A 169 -2.32 -33.81 -2.19
CA PHE A 169 -1.02 -34.08 -2.79
C PHE A 169 -0.26 -35.09 -1.95
N SER A 170 0.43 -36.01 -2.60
CA SER A 170 1.25 -37.03 -1.96
C SER A 170 2.37 -36.41 -1.10
N THR A 171 2.32 -36.64 0.21
CA THR A 171 3.36 -36.22 1.17
C THR A 171 4.39 -37.32 1.47
N SER A 172 4.31 -38.48 0.81
CA SER A 172 5.24 -39.60 1.01
C SER A 172 6.58 -39.39 0.30
N GLY A 173 7.67 -39.87 0.91
CA GLY A 173 9.02 -39.82 0.33
C GLY A 173 9.66 -38.44 0.43
N ASP A 174 10.38 -38.02 -0.60
CA ASP A 174 11.04 -36.72 -0.71
C ASP A 174 10.10 -35.58 -1.15
N GLY A 175 8.80 -35.84 -1.28
CA GLY A 175 7.80 -34.85 -1.75
C GLY A 175 7.75 -34.67 -3.27
N SER A 176 8.68 -35.26 -4.04
CA SER A 176 8.77 -35.11 -5.50
C SER A 176 7.47 -35.47 -6.23
N LYS A 177 6.78 -36.51 -5.76
CA LYS A 177 5.50 -36.96 -6.32
C LYS A 177 4.38 -35.93 -6.08
N GLY A 178 4.23 -35.45 -4.84
CA GLY A 178 3.20 -34.46 -4.51
C GLY A 178 3.41 -33.15 -5.26
N TYR A 179 4.66 -32.72 -5.42
CA TYR A 179 5.00 -31.55 -6.22
C TYR A 179 4.72 -31.74 -7.73
N ASN A 180 4.85 -32.95 -8.26
CA ASN A 180 4.39 -33.25 -9.63
C ASN A 180 2.87 -33.18 -9.75
N GLU A 181 2.14 -33.74 -8.77
CA GLU A 181 0.67 -33.68 -8.72
C GLU A 181 0.19 -32.23 -8.63
N PHE A 182 0.83 -31.40 -7.81
CA PHE A 182 0.56 -29.97 -7.68
C PHE A 182 0.82 -29.21 -8.98
N ARG A 183 1.97 -29.42 -9.63
CA ARG A 183 2.28 -28.80 -10.93
C ARG A 183 1.29 -29.21 -12.01
N ASN A 184 0.83 -30.46 -11.99
CA ASN A 184 -0.19 -30.93 -12.93
C ASN A 184 -1.56 -30.30 -12.65
N TRP A 185 -1.94 -30.19 -11.38
CA TRP A 185 -3.17 -29.51 -10.96
C TRP A 185 -3.25 -28.12 -11.59
N LEU A 186 -2.17 -27.34 -11.55
CA LEU A 186 -2.14 -25.98 -12.12
C LEU A 186 -2.19 -25.86 -13.61
N LYS A 187 -1.60 -26.83 -14.30
CA LYS A 187 -1.61 -26.87 -15.76
C LYS A 187 -3.00 -27.19 -16.31
N SER A 188 -3.92 -27.62 -15.45
CA SER A 188 -5.32 -27.80 -15.80
C SER A 188 -5.89 -26.44 -16.23
N SER A 189 -6.22 -26.30 -17.52
CA SER A 189 -6.73 -25.03 -18.04
C SER A 189 -8.07 -24.66 -17.40
N ALA A 190 -8.19 -23.37 -17.05
CA ALA A 190 -9.36 -22.80 -16.40
C ALA A 190 -10.41 -22.40 -17.45
N ASN A 191 -11.33 -23.29 -17.80
CA ASN A 191 -12.56 -22.87 -18.48
C ASN A 191 -13.58 -22.37 -17.43
N GLY A 192 -13.33 -21.18 -16.87
CA GLY A 192 -14.34 -20.36 -16.20
C GLY A 192 -14.95 -20.86 -14.88
N ASN A 193 -14.40 -21.89 -14.24
CA ASN A 193 -14.86 -22.37 -12.92
C ASN A 193 -14.34 -21.43 -11.79
N PRO A 194 -15.20 -20.69 -11.09
CA PRO A 194 -14.80 -19.73 -10.06
C PRO A 194 -14.09 -20.38 -8.87
N SER A 195 -14.49 -21.59 -8.49
CA SER A 195 -13.92 -22.29 -7.34
C SER A 195 -12.48 -22.72 -7.62
N TYR A 196 -12.16 -23.13 -8.85
CA TYR A 196 -10.79 -23.42 -9.25
C TYR A 196 -9.92 -22.16 -9.27
N ILE A 197 -10.44 -21.06 -9.81
CA ILE A 197 -9.73 -19.77 -9.83
C ILE A 197 -9.43 -19.31 -8.39
N LEU A 198 -10.43 -19.36 -7.50
CA LEU A 198 -10.25 -19.04 -6.09
C LEU A 198 -9.23 -19.97 -5.42
N SER A 199 -9.25 -21.27 -5.73
CA SER A 199 -8.30 -22.24 -5.17
C SER A 199 -6.86 -21.91 -5.54
N ILE A 200 -6.60 -21.49 -6.78
CA ILE A 200 -5.26 -21.05 -7.21
C ILE A 200 -4.80 -19.85 -6.40
N GLN A 201 -5.67 -18.84 -6.24
CA GLN A 201 -5.32 -17.62 -5.52
C GLN A 201 -5.11 -17.86 -4.02
N LEU A 202 -5.94 -18.71 -3.43
CA LEU A 202 -5.81 -19.11 -2.02
C LEU A 202 -4.52 -19.91 -1.78
N ALA A 203 -4.22 -20.89 -2.63
CA ALA A 203 -2.99 -21.66 -2.54
C ALA A 203 -1.74 -20.76 -2.63
N ALA A 204 -1.74 -19.81 -3.56
CA ALA A 204 -0.65 -18.85 -3.69
C ALA A 204 -0.48 -17.99 -2.43
N MET A 205 -1.58 -17.45 -1.87
CA MET A 205 -1.51 -16.61 -0.68
C MET A 205 -1.08 -17.39 0.56
N ALA A 206 -1.58 -18.62 0.74
CA ALA A 206 -1.22 -19.48 1.86
C ALA A 206 0.29 -19.79 1.86
N LEU A 207 0.86 -20.10 0.70
CA LEU A 207 2.31 -20.29 0.56
C LEU A 207 3.10 -18.99 0.78
N ASN A 208 2.57 -17.84 0.35
CA ASN A 208 3.20 -16.54 0.60
C ASN A 208 3.22 -16.22 2.11
N VAL A 209 2.16 -16.55 2.85
CA VAL A 209 2.10 -16.37 4.30
C VAL A 209 3.05 -17.32 5.01
N GLU A 210 3.09 -18.59 4.61
CA GLU A 210 4.01 -19.59 5.20
C GLU A 210 5.48 -19.20 5.00
N ALA A 211 5.83 -18.79 3.79
CA ALA A 211 7.17 -18.30 3.46
C ALA A 211 7.48 -16.93 4.09
N ARG A 212 6.57 -16.36 4.89
CA ARG A 212 6.66 -15.06 5.55
C ARG A 212 6.86 -13.90 4.57
N PHE A 213 6.36 -14.04 3.35
CA PHE A 213 6.34 -12.98 2.35
C PHE A 213 5.15 -12.03 2.52
N VAL A 214 4.07 -12.50 3.15
CA VAL A 214 2.89 -11.70 3.46
C VAL A 214 2.60 -11.79 4.95
N ASN A 215 2.38 -10.63 5.59
CA ASN A 215 1.89 -10.59 6.96
C ASN A 215 0.39 -11.01 6.96
N PRO A 216 0.02 -12.09 7.66
CA PRO A 216 -1.37 -12.56 7.70
C PRO A 216 -2.36 -11.55 8.32
N ASP A 217 -1.89 -10.62 9.15
CA ASP A 217 -2.75 -9.61 9.78
C ASP A 217 -2.85 -8.31 8.96
N ALA A 218 -2.10 -8.20 7.85
CA ALA A 218 -2.19 -7.06 6.96
C ALA A 218 -3.60 -6.97 6.34
N LYS A 219 -4.09 -5.75 6.16
CA LYS A 219 -5.42 -5.49 5.57
C LYS A 219 -5.32 -5.25 4.08
N VAL A 220 -6.34 -5.71 3.35
CA VAL A 220 -6.56 -5.44 1.94
C VAL A 220 -7.96 -4.87 1.71
N TYR A 221 -8.12 -4.15 0.62
CA TYR A 221 -9.38 -3.64 0.12
C TYR A 221 -10.02 -4.64 -0.82
N ALA A 222 -11.24 -5.06 -0.48
CA ALA A 222 -11.99 -6.02 -1.26
C ALA A 222 -13.23 -5.36 -1.87
N ALA A 223 -13.02 -4.56 -2.93
CA ALA A 223 -14.07 -3.77 -3.60
C ALA A 223 -15.29 -4.62 -4.00
N ASP A 224 -15.07 -5.78 -4.61
CA ASP A 224 -16.16 -6.65 -5.06
C ASP A 224 -16.91 -7.30 -3.89
N LEU A 225 -16.23 -7.55 -2.76
CA LEU A 225 -16.90 -8.01 -1.54
C LEU A 225 -17.74 -6.89 -0.93
N LEU A 226 -17.23 -5.67 -0.88
CA LEU A 226 -17.99 -4.51 -0.40
C LEU A 226 -19.19 -4.22 -1.31
N ARG A 227 -19.08 -4.42 -2.63
CA ARG A 227 -20.21 -4.30 -3.55
C ARG A 227 -21.32 -5.31 -3.24
N LEU A 228 -20.95 -6.54 -2.84
CA LEU A 228 -21.91 -7.56 -2.40
C LEU A 228 -22.47 -7.27 -1.00
N TYR A 229 -21.68 -6.63 -0.14
CA TYR A 229 -22.03 -6.31 1.24
C TYR A 229 -21.72 -4.83 1.57
N PRO A 230 -22.54 -3.86 1.14
CA PRO A 230 -22.20 -2.42 1.21
C PRO A 230 -21.98 -1.85 2.62
N GLY A 231 -22.49 -2.51 3.66
CA GLY A 231 -22.25 -2.15 5.07
C GLY A 231 -21.09 -2.91 5.73
N GLY A 232 -20.32 -3.67 4.95
CA GLY A 232 -19.38 -4.67 5.46
C GLY A 232 -20.06 -6.01 5.78
N ASN A 233 -19.27 -6.96 6.28
CA ASN A 233 -19.72 -8.28 6.67
C ASN A 233 -18.86 -8.81 7.83
N SER A 234 -19.39 -8.71 9.05
CA SER A 234 -18.68 -9.11 10.28
C SER A 234 -18.37 -10.60 10.34
N SER A 235 -19.16 -11.47 9.69
CA SER A 235 -18.92 -12.91 9.67
C SER A 235 -17.64 -13.31 8.95
N ILE A 236 -17.14 -12.45 8.05
CA ILE A 236 -15.86 -12.62 7.36
C ILE A 236 -14.84 -11.54 7.76
N GLY A 237 -15.16 -10.69 8.74
CA GLY A 237 -14.28 -9.59 9.15
C GLY A 237 -14.07 -8.51 8.08
N LEU A 238 -15.03 -8.31 7.17
CA LEU A 238 -15.05 -7.21 6.21
C LEU A 238 -15.64 -5.96 6.88
N GLY A 239 -14.84 -4.89 6.96
CA GLY A 239 -15.28 -3.59 7.46
C GLY A 239 -16.22 -2.87 6.49
N ALA A 240 -16.96 -1.88 7.01
CA ALA A 240 -17.81 -1.00 6.20
C ALA A 240 -17.00 -0.12 5.21
N ASP A 241 -15.70 0.02 5.46
CA ASP A 241 -14.71 0.64 4.58
C ASP A 241 -14.16 -0.32 3.51
N GLY A 242 -14.66 -1.57 3.46
CA GLY A 242 -14.19 -2.61 2.54
C GLY A 242 -12.85 -3.24 2.93
N SER A 243 -12.33 -2.94 4.12
CA SER A 243 -11.09 -3.52 4.62
C SER A 243 -11.30 -4.93 5.18
N ILE A 244 -10.37 -5.84 4.89
CA ILE A 244 -10.37 -7.22 5.41
C ILE A 244 -8.92 -7.68 5.60
N SER A 245 -8.60 -8.39 6.70
CA SER A 245 -7.23 -8.94 6.88
C SER A 245 -6.96 -10.11 5.94
N ILE A 246 -5.70 -10.38 5.61
CA ILE A 246 -5.30 -11.53 4.78
C ILE A 246 -5.77 -12.85 5.42
N ASN A 247 -5.61 -13.01 6.73
CA ASN A 247 -6.11 -14.17 7.47
C ASN A 247 -7.63 -14.35 7.30
N ASN A 248 -8.39 -13.28 7.46
CA ASN A 248 -9.84 -13.33 7.31
C ASN A 248 -10.24 -13.62 5.86
N LEU A 249 -9.55 -13.03 4.89
CA LEU A 249 -9.79 -13.25 3.47
C LEU A 249 -9.47 -14.69 3.05
N MET A 250 -8.33 -15.25 3.51
CA MET A 250 -7.98 -16.65 3.28
C MET A 250 -8.98 -17.59 3.94
N SER A 251 -9.40 -17.31 5.19
CA SER A 251 -10.41 -18.12 5.89
C SER A 251 -11.77 -18.07 5.18
N ALA A 252 -12.18 -16.90 4.70
CA ALA A 252 -13.42 -16.74 3.94
C ALA A 252 -13.36 -17.49 2.60
N ALA A 253 -12.21 -17.43 1.91
CA ALA A 253 -11.97 -18.18 0.69
C ALA A 253 -12.03 -19.69 0.92
N ASP A 254 -11.32 -20.20 1.93
CA ASP A 254 -11.29 -21.62 2.25
C ASP A 254 -12.69 -22.15 2.62
N LYS A 255 -13.44 -21.41 3.44
CA LYS A 255 -14.85 -21.72 3.78
C LYS A 255 -15.76 -21.70 2.55
N ALA A 256 -15.59 -20.72 1.65
CA ALA A 256 -16.38 -20.66 0.41
C ALA A 256 -16.10 -21.85 -0.50
N LEU A 257 -14.88 -22.40 -0.43
CA LEU A 257 -14.48 -23.61 -1.12
C LEU A 257 -14.89 -24.90 -0.40
N ALA A 258 -15.43 -24.89 0.82
CA ALA A 258 -15.87 -26.10 1.51
C ALA A 258 -17.01 -26.82 0.74
N LYS A 259 -17.16 -28.13 0.96
CA LYS A 259 -18.28 -28.89 0.39
C LYS A 259 -19.61 -28.31 0.89
N ASP A 260 -20.56 -28.14 -0.01
CA ASP A 260 -21.91 -27.64 0.30
C ASP A 260 -21.93 -26.24 0.95
N SER A 261 -20.92 -25.41 0.70
CA SER A 261 -20.80 -24.05 1.25
C SER A 261 -21.95 -23.10 0.85
N GLY A 262 -22.69 -23.42 -0.22
CA GLY A 262 -23.71 -22.54 -0.79
C GLY A 262 -23.15 -21.24 -1.40
N ALA A 263 -21.83 -21.12 -1.56
CA ALA A 263 -21.20 -19.91 -2.07
C ALA A 263 -21.63 -19.62 -3.51
N THR A 264 -22.10 -18.39 -3.75
CA THR A 264 -22.51 -17.95 -5.08
C THR A 264 -21.30 -17.74 -5.99
N ARG A 265 -21.51 -17.82 -7.31
CA ARG A 265 -20.47 -17.51 -8.31
C ARG A 265 -19.85 -16.13 -8.07
N ASP A 266 -20.66 -15.12 -7.80
CA ASP A 266 -20.19 -13.74 -7.61
C ASP A 266 -19.34 -13.61 -6.36
N TYR A 267 -19.71 -14.30 -5.27
CA TYR A 267 -18.92 -14.29 -4.03
C TYR A 267 -17.57 -14.97 -4.23
N LEU A 268 -17.52 -16.12 -4.93
CA LEU A 268 -16.28 -16.81 -5.26
C LEU A 268 -15.36 -15.94 -6.13
N LEU A 269 -15.92 -15.26 -7.14
CA LEU A 269 -15.16 -14.35 -8.00
C LEU A 269 -14.67 -13.12 -7.23
N ALA A 270 -15.47 -12.56 -6.31
CA ALA A 270 -15.08 -11.43 -5.48
C ALA A 270 -13.93 -11.79 -4.53
N LEU A 271 -13.98 -12.96 -3.87
CA LEU A 271 -12.88 -13.49 -3.06
C LEU A 271 -11.63 -13.74 -3.92
N ALA A 272 -11.81 -14.35 -5.09
CA ALA A 272 -10.71 -14.66 -5.99
C ALA A 272 -10.04 -13.38 -6.48
N LYS A 273 -10.82 -12.34 -6.78
CA LYS A 273 -10.30 -11.04 -7.20
C LYS A 273 -9.56 -10.34 -6.06
N ALA A 274 -10.11 -10.34 -4.85
CA ALA A 274 -9.44 -9.77 -3.70
C ALA A 274 -8.11 -10.46 -3.40
N LEU A 275 -8.04 -11.79 -3.50
CA LEU A 275 -6.80 -12.56 -3.33
C LEU A 275 -5.83 -12.40 -4.51
N GLU A 276 -6.31 -12.32 -5.75
CA GLU A 276 -5.46 -12.02 -6.92
C GLU A 276 -4.79 -10.65 -6.75
N LEU A 277 -5.60 -9.64 -6.41
CA LEU A 277 -5.11 -8.31 -6.12
C LEU A 277 -4.17 -8.35 -4.91
N ALA A 278 -4.39 -9.19 -3.91
CA ALA A 278 -3.47 -9.31 -2.77
C ALA A 278 -2.18 -10.07 -3.12
N ASN A 279 -2.23 -11.10 -3.96
CA ASN A 279 -1.05 -11.87 -4.43
C ASN A 279 -0.16 -11.08 -5.40
N THR A 280 -0.75 -10.07 -6.03
CA THR A 280 -0.08 -9.03 -6.84
C THR A 280 0.06 -7.70 -6.08
N ASN A 281 -0.43 -7.71 -4.85
CA ASN A 281 -0.50 -6.66 -3.85
C ASN A 281 -0.92 -5.29 -4.37
N GLN A 282 -1.93 -5.28 -5.21
CA GLN A 282 -2.59 -4.10 -5.76
C GLN A 282 -3.64 -3.51 -4.81
N ASN A 283 -3.96 -4.17 -3.70
CA ASN A 283 -5.07 -3.77 -2.82
C ASN A 283 -4.76 -3.74 -1.32
N PHE A 284 -3.52 -3.74 -0.86
CA PHE A 284 -3.24 -3.59 0.58
C PHE A 284 -3.63 -2.20 1.09
N ILE A 285 -4.19 -2.14 2.31
CA ILE A 285 -4.63 -0.92 3.00
C ILE A 285 -3.68 -0.64 4.15
N ILE A 286 -3.36 0.64 4.36
CA ILE A 286 -2.58 1.09 5.51
C ILE A 286 -3.54 1.49 6.65
N SER A 287 -3.47 0.82 7.81
CA SER A 287 -4.32 1.15 8.97
C SER A 287 -3.65 2.13 9.92
N SER A 288 -4.32 3.25 10.19
CA SER A 288 -3.84 4.44 10.92
C SER A 288 -3.83 4.34 12.45
N SER A 289 -3.63 3.17 13.08
CA SER A 289 -3.74 3.07 14.55
C SER A 289 -2.74 2.19 15.31
N SER A 290 -1.64 1.73 14.71
CA SER A 290 -0.53 1.11 15.47
C SER A 290 0.84 1.59 15.01
N PRO A 291 1.81 1.84 15.93
CA PRO A 291 3.23 2.00 15.58
C PRO A 291 3.89 0.68 15.12
N SER A 292 3.12 -0.37 14.81
CA SER A 292 3.63 -1.68 14.43
C SER A 292 3.58 -1.87 12.92
N LEU A 293 4.75 -1.81 12.29
CA LEU A 293 5.10 -2.43 11.01
C LEU A 293 4.01 -2.27 9.92
N GLY A 294 3.86 -1.03 9.45
CA GLY A 294 2.95 -0.67 8.37
C GLY A 294 3.33 -1.33 7.06
N GLY A 295 2.33 -1.84 6.35
CA GLY A 295 2.49 -2.37 5.00
C GLY A 295 3.07 -1.31 4.07
N GLY A 296 4.23 -1.61 3.51
CA GLY A 296 4.80 -0.83 2.44
C GLY A 296 5.82 -1.65 1.68
N GLY A 297 5.88 -1.39 0.38
CA GLY A 297 6.89 -1.90 -0.51
C GLY A 297 6.29 -2.73 -1.64
N GLY A 298 6.33 -2.15 -2.84
CA GLY A 298 6.03 -2.80 -4.11
C GLY A 298 7.08 -3.85 -4.47
N GLN A 299 7.24 -4.13 -5.77
CA GLN A 299 8.01 -5.27 -6.27
C GLN A 299 9.49 -5.22 -5.87
N ASN A 300 9.89 -5.91 -4.82
CA ASN A 300 11.32 -6.13 -4.64
C ASN A 300 11.79 -7.36 -5.37
N ILE A 301 12.94 -7.23 -6.04
CA ILE A 301 13.76 -8.36 -6.47
C ILE A 301 14.24 -9.08 -5.19
N LYS A 302 13.40 -9.88 -4.54
CA LYS A 302 13.87 -10.78 -3.47
C LYS A 302 14.72 -11.86 -4.11
N TYR A 303 15.98 -11.98 -3.64
CA TYR A 303 17.00 -12.96 -3.98
C TYR A 303 17.05 -13.38 -5.46
N TRP A 304 18.10 -12.92 -6.15
CA TRP A 304 18.57 -13.55 -7.37
C TRP A 304 19.03 -14.99 -7.06
N THR A 305 18.09 -15.92 -6.95
CA THR A 305 18.41 -17.34 -7.08
C THR A 305 18.78 -17.59 -8.56
N SER A 306 19.46 -18.71 -8.82
CA SER A 306 20.04 -19.06 -10.12
C SER A 306 19.04 -19.10 -11.30
N LYS A 307 17.73 -18.94 -11.05
CA LYS A 307 16.65 -18.99 -12.04
C LYS A 307 15.83 -17.72 -12.18
N VAL A 308 15.52 -16.99 -11.10
CA VAL A 308 14.73 -15.75 -11.19
C VAL A 308 15.51 -14.63 -11.90
N GLY A 309 16.84 -14.63 -11.74
CA GLY A 309 17.75 -13.71 -12.44
C GLY A 309 17.99 -13.98 -13.92
N LYS A 310 17.44 -15.07 -14.48
CA LYS A 310 17.40 -15.30 -15.93
C LYS A 310 16.21 -14.62 -16.61
N LEU A 311 15.10 -14.40 -15.90
CA LEU A 311 13.84 -13.93 -16.47
C LEU A 311 13.66 -12.40 -16.42
N GLN A 312 14.44 -11.69 -15.60
CA GLN A 312 14.35 -10.23 -15.46
C GLN A 312 15.40 -9.46 -16.25
N VAL A 313 16.50 -10.12 -16.54
CA VAL A 313 17.60 -9.56 -17.31
C VAL A 313 17.59 -10.30 -18.62
N ASN A 314 17.00 -9.67 -19.63
CA ASN A 314 16.97 -10.23 -20.98
C ASN A 314 18.41 -10.51 -21.41
N ASP A 315 18.71 -11.77 -21.72
CA ASP A 315 20.02 -12.23 -22.20
C ASP A 315 20.40 -11.62 -23.58
N ASP A 316 19.55 -10.78 -24.17
CA ASP A 316 19.70 -10.21 -25.51
C ASP A 316 20.12 -8.73 -25.56
N ARG A 317 20.13 -8.00 -24.43
CA ARG A 317 20.54 -6.58 -24.43
C ARG A 317 21.99 -6.42 -24.02
N SER A 318 22.83 -6.24 -25.01
CA SER A 318 24.17 -5.68 -24.88
C SER A 318 24.10 -4.24 -24.34
N SER A 319 24.09 -4.10 -22.99
CA SER A 319 24.48 -2.90 -22.19
C SER A 319 23.42 -1.75 -22.12
N LYS A 320 23.27 -0.85 -21.11
CA LYS A 320 24.15 -0.28 -20.05
C LYS A 320 23.50 0.28 -18.73
N PRO A 321 22.23 0.74 -18.61
CA PRO A 321 21.83 1.58 -17.46
C PRO A 321 22.02 0.98 -16.07
N GLU A 322 21.56 -0.25 -15.86
CA GLU A 322 21.60 -0.92 -14.56
C GLU A 322 23.04 -1.28 -14.14
N MET A 323 23.91 -1.61 -15.10
CA MET A 323 25.32 -1.91 -14.79
C MET A 323 26.10 -0.63 -14.49
N GLU A 324 25.82 0.48 -15.19
CA GLU A 324 26.41 1.79 -14.87
C GLU A 324 25.94 2.31 -13.50
N LEU A 325 24.66 2.09 -13.17
CA LEU A 325 24.10 2.36 -11.84
C LEU A 325 24.86 1.59 -10.74
N LEU A 326 25.04 0.28 -10.92
CA LEU A 326 25.74 -0.55 -9.93
C LEU A 326 27.26 -0.30 -9.87
N LYS A 327 27.89 0.13 -10.97
CA LYS A 327 29.32 0.53 -10.98
C LYS A 327 29.59 1.75 -10.11
N ASN A 328 28.60 2.61 -9.92
CA ASN A 328 28.71 3.79 -9.05
C ASN A 328 28.60 3.45 -7.56
N LEU A 329 28.38 2.17 -7.22
CA LEU A 329 28.34 1.69 -5.84
C LEU A 329 29.66 1.01 -5.44
N ASN A 330 29.99 1.08 -4.15
CA ASN A 330 31.19 0.49 -3.54
C ASN A 330 31.05 -1.02 -3.28
N LEU A 331 30.39 -1.76 -4.17
CA LEU A 331 30.06 -3.17 -3.97
C LEU A 331 31.32 -4.02 -3.73
N LYS A 332 31.22 -4.98 -2.80
CA LYS A 332 32.31 -5.90 -2.44
C LYS A 332 32.00 -7.32 -2.85
N ASN A 333 33.01 -8.09 -3.19
CA ASN A 333 32.89 -9.54 -3.39
C ASN A 333 33.02 -10.31 -2.08
N SER A 334 32.87 -11.64 -2.14
CA SER A 334 32.97 -12.54 -0.99
C SER A 334 34.35 -12.52 -0.28
N MET A 335 35.37 -11.92 -0.89
CA MET A 335 36.71 -11.72 -0.32
C MET A 335 36.94 -10.27 0.16
N GLY A 336 35.90 -9.43 0.18
CA GLY A 336 35.99 -8.03 0.61
C GLY A 336 36.65 -7.09 -0.41
N GLN A 337 36.91 -7.54 -1.65
CA GLN A 337 37.50 -6.70 -2.71
C GLN A 337 36.40 -5.98 -3.50
N ASN A 338 36.73 -4.85 -4.12
CA ASN A 338 35.80 -4.11 -4.98
C ASN A 338 35.27 -5.01 -6.12
N PHE A 339 33.97 -4.93 -6.37
CA PHE A 339 33.29 -5.62 -7.44
C PHE A 339 32.80 -4.64 -8.50
N ASP A 340 33.18 -4.91 -9.75
CA ASP A 340 32.77 -4.17 -10.94
C ASP A 340 31.87 -5.07 -11.81
N PRO A 341 30.56 -4.81 -11.88
CA PRO A 341 29.64 -5.57 -12.73
C PRO A 341 29.82 -5.21 -14.20
N ARG A 342 30.75 -5.89 -14.88
CA ARG A 342 31.03 -5.68 -16.32
C ARG A 342 29.96 -6.25 -17.25
N SER A 343 29.12 -7.14 -16.73
CA SER A 343 28.04 -7.81 -17.46
C SER A 343 27.03 -8.41 -16.48
N TYR A 344 25.84 -8.71 -16.99
CA TYR A 344 24.84 -9.48 -16.28
C TYR A 344 25.31 -10.88 -15.88
N SER A 345 26.18 -11.51 -16.69
CA SER A 345 26.79 -12.80 -16.36
C SER A 345 27.73 -12.71 -15.15
N SER A 346 28.56 -11.66 -15.09
CA SER A 346 29.42 -11.39 -13.93
C SER A 346 28.61 -11.03 -12.69
N LEU A 347 27.54 -10.24 -12.82
CA LEU A 347 26.63 -9.93 -11.72
C LEU A 347 25.94 -11.21 -11.19
N ARG A 348 25.48 -12.09 -12.08
CA ARG A 348 24.87 -13.39 -11.71
C ARG A 348 25.84 -14.27 -10.95
N SER A 349 27.09 -14.31 -11.40
CA SER A 349 28.12 -15.13 -10.78
C SER A 349 28.55 -14.57 -9.43
N TRP A 350 28.51 -13.26 -9.26
CA TRP A 350 28.81 -12.56 -8.01
C TRP A 350 27.74 -12.79 -6.94
N LEU A 351 26.45 -12.74 -7.32
CA LEU A 351 25.31 -13.03 -6.42
C LEU A 351 25.25 -14.45 -5.86
N LYS A 352 25.93 -15.42 -6.49
CA LYS A 352 25.92 -16.83 -6.06
C LYS A 352 26.91 -17.17 -4.95
N LYS A 353 27.86 -16.29 -4.62
CA LYS A 353 29.00 -16.60 -3.71
C LYS A 353 28.74 -16.26 -2.23
N ALA A 354 27.48 -16.35 -1.80
CA ALA A 354 26.96 -15.82 -0.53
C ALA A 354 27.80 -16.19 0.70
N ASN A 355 28.44 -15.19 1.31
CA ASN A 355 28.97 -15.23 2.66
C ASN A 355 28.62 -13.92 3.41
N SER A 356 28.83 -13.86 4.72
CA SER A 356 28.42 -12.71 5.57
C SER A 356 29.06 -11.38 5.14
N THR A 357 30.31 -11.41 4.66
CA THR A 357 31.08 -10.24 4.18
C THR A 357 30.46 -9.57 2.95
N TYR A 358 29.69 -10.33 2.18
CA TYR A 358 29.12 -9.94 0.89
C TYR A 358 27.67 -9.43 0.99
N MET A 359 26.96 -9.79 2.06
CA MET A 359 25.49 -9.70 2.15
C MET A 359 24.96 -8.26 2.01
N LEU A 360 25.65 -7.29 2.63
CA LEU A 360 25.28 -5.88 2.53
C LEU A 360 25.40 -5.34 1.08
N SER A 361 26.44 -5.77 0.35
CA SER A 361 26.60 -5.38 -1.06
C SER A 361 25.48 -5.93 -1.93
N ALA A 362 25.07 -7.19 -1.69
CA ALA A 362 23.95 -7.78 -2.41
C ALA A 362 22.63 -7.03 -2.16
N GLN A 363 22.32 -6.76 -0.89
CA GLN A 363 21.08 -6.08 -0.51
C GLN A 363 21.03 -4.64 -1.02
N LEU A 364 22.16 -3.93 -1.00
CA LEU A 364 22.26 -2.60 -1.58
C LEU A 364 22.05 -2.63 -3.10
N ALA A 365 22.74 -3.53 -3.82
CA ALA A 365 22.60 -3.63 -5.27
C ALA A 365 21.16 -3.96 -5.68
N VAL A 366 20.51 -4.87 -4.96
CA VAL A 366 19.11 -5.23 -5.19
C VAL A 366 18.18 -4.02 -4.97
N MET A 367 18.35 -3.29 -3.87
CA MET A 367 17.51 -2.12 -3.58
C MET A 367 17.74 -1.00 -4.59
N GLU A 368 18.97 -0.79 -5.04
CA GLU A 368 19.30 0.19 -6.08
C GLU A 368 18.57 -0.12 -7.39
N LEU A 369 18.56 -1.39 -7.81
CA LEU A 369 17.81 -1.83 -8.98
C LEU A 369 16.30 -1.73 -8.78
N ASN A 370 15.78 -1.99 -7.57
CA ASN A 370 14.35 -1.83 -7.26
C ASN A 370 13.92 -0.36 -7.38
N VAL A 371 14.77 0.58 -6.96
CA VAL A 371 14.49 2.01 -7.09
C VAL A 371 14.53 2.45 -8.55
N GLU A 372 15.56 2.04 -9.30
CA GLU A 372 15.72 2.38 -10.72
C GLU A 372 14.57 1.83 -11.58
N ALA A 373 14.15 0.59 -11.31
CA ALA A 373 13.01 -0.02 -12.00
C ALA A 373 11.66 0.58 -11.58
N GLY A 374 11.62 1.54 -10.66
CA GLY A 374 10.41 2.18 -10.16
C GLY A 374 9.57 1.30 -9.24
N PHE A 375 10.12 0.20 -8.72
CA PHE A 375 9.40 -0.70 -7.83
C PHE A 375 9.33 -0.22 -6.39
N VAL A 376 10.33 0.55 -5.96
CA VAL A 376 10.40 1.21 -4.66
C VAL A 376 10.72 2.67 -4.88
N SER A 377 9.98 3.57 -4.23
CA SER A 377 10.36 4.99 -4.21
C SER A 377 11.59 5.18 -3.31
N GLY A 378 12.62 5.84 -3.82
CA GLY A 378 13.77 6.24 -2.99
C GLY A 378 13.41 7.16 -1.82
N ALA A 379 12.28 7.87 -1.90
CA ALA A 379 11.77 8.71 -0.83
C ALA A 379 10.93 7.95 0.21
N ALA A 380 10.58 6.69 -0.05
CA ALA A 380 9.85 5.87 0.90
C ALA A 380 10.66 5.71 2.20
N LYS A 381 9.97 5.71 3.34
CA LYS A 381 10.61 5.51 4.64
C LYS A 381 10.52 4.04 5.06
N VAL A 382 11.51 3.61 5.83
CA VAL A 382 11.52 2.33 6.52
C VAL A 382 11.87 2.53 7.99
N TYR A 383 11.35 1.68 8.85
CA TYR A 383 11.75 1.53 10.23
C TYR A 383 13.03 0.70 10.33
N ALA A 384 14.10 1.30 10.84
CA ALA A 384 15.39 0.66 10.99
C ALA A 384 15.70 0.45 12.48
N ALA A 385 15.08 -0.57 13.07
CA ALA A 385 15.21 -0.89 14.50
C ALA A 385 16.68 -1.01 14.98
N GLY A 386 17.53 -1.66 14.17
CA GLY A 386 18.96 -1.79 14.48
C GLY A 386 19.70 -0.44 14.46
N LEU A 387 19.32 0.48 13.56
CA LEU A 387 19.89 1.82 13.53
C LEU A 387 19.39 2.66 14.72
N LEU A 388 18.11 2.57 15.07
CA LEU A 388 17.56 3.25 16.24
C LEU A 388 18.21 2.74 17.55
N ALA A 389 18.50 1.44 17.65
CA ALA A 389 19.20 0.89 18.82
C ALA A 389 20.63 1.47 18.98
N LEU A 390 21.31 1.74 17.87
CA LEU A 390 22.63 2.40 17.87
C LEU A 390 22.52 3.92 18.10
N TYR A 391 21.43 4.54 17.64
CA TYR A 391 21.18 5.98 17.74
C TYR A 391 19.77 6.27 18.32
N PRO A 392 19.56 6.11 19.64
CA PRO A 392 18.22 6.17 20.24
C PRO A 392 17.50 7.53 20.11
N GLN A 393 18.22 8.60 19.83
CA GLN A 393 17.67 9.95 19.61
C GLN A 393 17.49 10.27 18.12
N GLY A 394 17.66 9.28 17.24
CA GLY A 394 17.83 9.48 15.81
C GLY A 394 19.22 10.03 15.46
N ASN A 395 19.43 10.30 14.18
CA ASN A 395 20.66 10.91 13.67
C ASN A 395 20.34 11.69 12.38
N ALA A 396 20.25 13.01 12.51
CA ALA A 396 19.91 13.91 11.39
C ALA A 396 20.93 13.88 10.25
N ALA A 397 22.21 13.59 10.51
CA ALA A 397 23.25 13.53 9.48
C ALA A 397 23.05 12.37 8.48
N ILE A 398 22.38 11.31 8.92
CA ILE A 398 21.98 10.17 8.06
C ILE A 398 20.48 10.16 7.77
N GLY A 399 19.76 11.22 8.18
CA GLY A 399 18.30 11.34 8.05
C GLY A 399 17.51 10.23 8.75
N LEU A 400 18.02 9.72 9.88
CA LEU A 400 17.30 8.82 10.77
C LEU A 400 16.52 9.66 11.80
N GLY A 401 15.19 9.51 11.82
CA GLY A 401 14.33 10.13 12.82
C GLY A 401 14.45 9.50 14.20
N ALA A 402 14.04 10.23 15.24
CA ALA A 402 13.96 9.71 16.61
C ALA A 402 12.89 8.61 16.79
N ASP A 403 11.99 8.49 15.81
CA ASP A 403 11.01 7.41 15.64
C ASP A 403 11.60 6.17 14.95
N GLY A 404 12.90 6.18 14.63
CA GLY A 404 13.60 5.08 13.96
C GLY A 404 13.35 5.00 12.46
N THR A 405 12.73 6.01 11.87
CA THR A 405 12.42 6.03 10.43
C THR A 405 13.55 6.63 9.60
N ILE A 406 13.83 6.06 8.44
CA ILE A 406 14.87 6.52 7.50
C ILE A 406 14.39 6.31 6.06
N THR A 407 14.71 7.21 5.13
CA THR A 407 14.35 7.01 3.71
C THR A 407 15.21 5.94 3.05
N ILE A 408 14.68 5.28 2.01
CA ILE A 408 15.44 4.30 1.22
C ILE A 408 16.70 4.95 0.62
N ASN A 409 16.62 6.17 0.10
CA ASN A 409 17.80 6.88 -0.42
C ASN A 409 18.87 7.08 0.65
N ASN A 410 18.49 7.48 1.86
CA ASN A 410 19.43 7.66 2.96
C ASN A 410 20.02 6.33 3.42
N LEU A 411 19.19 5.28 3.50
CA LEU A 411 19.62 3.93 3.87
C LEU A 411 20.61 3.35 2.85
N LYS A 412 20.33 3.48 1.54
CA LYS A 412 21.23 3.09 0.45
C LYS A 412 22.54 3.87 0.49
N ALA A 413 22.46 5.19 0.69
CA ALA A 413 23.65 6.05 0.76
C ALA A 413 24.55 5.66 1.93
N LEU A 414 23.96 5.40 3.11
CA LEU A 414 24.70 4.98 4.30
C LEU A 414 25.36 3.61 4.11
N ALA A 415 24.64 2.64 3.53
CA ALA A 415 25.22 1.34 3.18
C ALA A 415 26.35 1.45 2.15
N ASN A 416 26.17 2.28 1.11
CA ASN A 416 27.18 2.50 0.08
C ASN A 416 28.45 3.17 0.65
N ASN A 417 28.28 4.12 1.56
CA ASN A 417 29.39 4.80 2.24
C ASN A 417 30.15 3.85 3.17
N LEU A 418 29.44 2.99 3.92
CA LEU A 418 30.06 1.98 4.77
C LEU A 418 30.94 1.02 3.95
N LEU A 419 30.45 0.57 2.79
CA LEU A 419 31.22 -0.27 1.86
C LEU A 419 32.43 0.46 1.25
N GLY A 420 32.36 1.79 1.14
CA GLY A 420 33.45 2.64 0.65
C GLY A 420 34.54 2.99 1.68
N ASN A 421 34.48 2.43 2.90
CA ASN A 421 35.33 2.80 4.05
C ASN A 421 35.14 4.25 4.54
N GLY A 422 33.92 4.82 4.46
CA GLY A 422 33.51 5.91 5.35
C GLY A 422 33.80 7.36 4.94
N SER A 423 34.15 7.68 3.69
CA SER A 423 34.80 8.98 3.37
C SER A 423 33.93 10.08 2.73
N THR A 424 32.63 9.86 2.47
CA THR A 424 31.84 10.81 1.65
C THR A 424 30.61 11.46 2.29
N LEU A 425 30.09 10.94 3.42
CA LEU A 425 28.93 11.50 4.12
C LEU A 425 29.40 12.26 5.35
N THR A 426 29.34 13.58 5.31
CA THR A 426 29.69 14.47 6.42
C THR A 426 28.79 14.19 7.64
N GLY A 427 29.37 13.77 8.76
CA GLY A 427 28.64 13.40 9.97
C GLY A 427 28.12 11.96 10.01
N ALA A 428 28.50 11.12 9.04
CA ALA A 428 28.20 9.69 9.10
C ALA A 428 28.94 9.00 10.26
N PRO A 429 28.34 7.96 10.87
CA PRO A 429 28.97 7.24 11.96
C PRO A 429 30.21 6.47 11.51
N THR A 430 31.13 6.23 12.45
CA THR A 430 32.30 5.38 12.20
C THR A 430 31.87 3.96 11.80
N PRO A 431 32.47 3.36 10.76
CA PRO A 431 32.22 1.97 10.39
C PRO A 431 32.43 0.99 11.55
N THR A 432 31.38 0.28 11.98
CA THR A 432 31.46 -0.82 12.96
C THR A 432 30.73 -2.08 12.45
N PRO A 433 31.06 -3.28 12.96
CA PRO A 433 30.32 -4.50 12.66
C PRO A 433 28.83 -4.40 12.99
N GLU A 434 28.47 -3.73 14.08
CA GLU A 434 27.08 -3.56 14.52
C GLU A 434 26.29 -2.66 13.56
N LEU A 435 26.92 -1.58 13.07
CA LEU A 435 26.32 -0.73 12.04
C LEU A 435 26.13 -1.50 10.73
N ALA A 436 27.09 -2.34 10.34
CA ALA A 436 26.98 -3.19 9.16
C ALA A 436 25.81 -4.17 9.26
N ASP A 437 25.61 -4.82 10.41
CA ASP A 437 24.52 -5.77 10.60
C ASP A 437 23.15 -5.08 10.71
N ALA A 438 23.09 -3.88 11.32
CA ALA A 438 21.89 -3.05 11.35
C ALA A 438 21.45 -2.63 9.95
N LEU A 439 22.37 -2.16 9.11
CA LEU A 439 22.09 -1.77 7.71
C LEU A 439 21.69 -2.96 6.86
N LYS A 440 22.41 -4.08 7.03
CA LYS A 440 22.12 -5.34 6.35
C LYS A 440 20.70 -5.80 6.68
N THR A 441 20.32 -5.79 7.95
CA THR A 441 18.97 -6.18 8.39
C THR A 441 17.91 -5.22 7.88
N ALA A 442 18.14 -3.92 7.95
CA ALA A 442 17.20 -2.91 7.48
C ALA A 442 16.98 -2.97 5.96
N LEU A 443 18.05 -3.16 5.17
CA LEU A 443 17.95 -3.34 3.72
C LEU A 443 17.38 -4.71 3.35
N ASP A 444 17.66 -5.76 4.12
CA ASP A 444 17.03 -7.06 3.94
C ASP A 444 15.53 -6.94 4.11
N GLN A 445 15.10 -6.39 5.25
CA GLN A 445 13.70 -6.13 5.55
C GLN A 445 13.05 -5.22 4.51
N ALA A 446 13.75 -4.18 4.06
CA ALA A 446 13.25 -3.26 3.04
C ALA A 446 13.10 -3.97 1.70
N ASN A 447 14.13 -4.68 1.22
CA ASN A 447 14.05 -5.57 0.04
C ASN A 447 13.02 -6.68 0.22
N ASN A 448 12.59 -6.93 1.45
CA ASN A 448 11.58 -7.91 1.78
C ASN A 448 10.19 -7.31 2.04
N ASN A 449 10.01 -5.99 1.92
CA ASN A 449 8.77 -5.27 2.23
C ASN A 449 8.29 -5.45 3.68
N MET A 450 9.21 -5.64 4.62
CA MET A 450 8.91 -5.98 6.02
C MET A 450 9.00 -4.80 6.98
N ASN A 451 9.57 -3.67 6.57
CA ASN A 451 9.85 -2.55 7.47
C ASN A 451 9.52 -1.17 6.91
N PHE A 452 8.75 -1.04 5.82
CA PHE A 452 8.35 0.29 5.35
C PHE A 452 7.40 0.98 6.34
N VAL A 453 7.39 2.32 6.34
CA VAL A 453 6.59 3.17 7.22
C VAL A 453 6.12 4.42 6.46
N ILE A 454 5.05 5.06 6.96
CA ILE A 454 4.52 6.32 6.43
C ILE A 454 5.34 7.50 6.95
#